data_AF-A0A317DAN3-F1
#
_entry.id   AF-A0A317DAN3-F1
#
_cell.length_a   1.000
_cell.length_b   1.000
_cell.length_c   1.000
_cell.angle_alpha   90.00
_cell.angle_beta   90.00
_cell.angle_gamma   90.00
#
_symmetry.space_group_name_H-M   'P 1'
#
loop_
_entity.id
_entity.type
_entity.pdbx_description
1 polymer ?
#
loop_
_entity_poly.entity_id
_entity_poly.type
_entity_poly.pdbx_seq_one_letter_code
_entity_poly.pdbx_strand_id
1 'polypeptide(L)'
;MGFSIKLAPGVRIRASSRGIRTSVGPRAARVHFGAGRTGFSTGAGPVGFYTSLGGGRGRSGSGGRGTSAAAYQRQLAAQQRQAAQAQRAEEAQHLAQAFLRILDLHRVNFSAATRPVAPEPAPPDRASIYQHYEQHALAGVGFFERTKRAQAKQRAAQWTDAEVRRQWTTLLEQKAGWQQFLDQRWQQLCSNDPDVVLETLEEAFEDNEAASAAVGVTGDEVSLVVLVPTVEQVVPKRMPTTTQAGNLSLRKLPQRDRAAYYKQFVCGQVLVTLREAFAVAPAIGSARVAVLRHDGPDSYGRPGVSCLLATEIHRASLNGVRWAEADAAAIVNDTSTELLLNPRARTGELLPLNLAGESAITELINAVDLAELTDR
;
A
#
# COMPACT_ATOMS: atom_id res chain seq x y z
N MET A 1 -2.70 -7.22 10.41
CA MET A 1 -2.68 -6.12 11.38
C MET A 1 -1.25 -5.75 11.70
N GLY A 2 -0.79 -4.62 11.20
CA GLY A 2 0.45 -4.05 11.70
C GLY A 2 0.44 -2.55 11.48
N PHE A 3 0.82 -1.80 12.51
CA PHE A 3 0.91 -0.35 12.48
C PHE A 3 2.40 0.05 12.48
N SER A 4 2.73 1.07 11.71
CA SER A 4 4.03 1.73 11.72
C SER A 4 3.91 3.07 12.46
N ILE A 5 4.93 3.41 13.23
CA ILE A 5 5.09 4.74 13.83
C ILE A 5 6.53 5.17 13.58
N LYS A 6 6.69 6.33 12.96
CA LYS A 6 7.97 7.01 12.83
C LYS A 6 8.27 7.72 14.15
N LEU A 7 9.40 7.35 14.78
CA LEU A 7 9.82 7.95 16.05
C LEU A 7 10.79 9.12 15.87
N ALA A 8 11.55 9.10 14.76
CA ALA A 8 12.53 10.11 14.38
C ALA A 8 12.89 9.94 12.89
N PRO A 9 13.60 10.89 12.24
CA PRO A 9 14.15 10.69 10.91
C PRO A 9 14.97 9.39 10.83
N GLY A 10 14.52 8.46 10.00
CA GLY A 10 15.18 7.17 9.80
C GLY A 10 14.87 6.08 10.84
N VAL A 11 14.04 6.33 11.86
CA VAL A 11 13.65 5.32 12.87
C VAL A 11 12.16 5.03 12.77
N ARG A 12 11.81 3.81 12.34
CA ARG A 12 10.42 3.30 12.33
C ARG A 12 10.29 2.10 13.27
N ILE A 13 9.20 2.05 14.02
CA ILE A 13 8.75 0.84 14.70
C ILE A 13 7.55 0.29 13.95
N ARG A 14 7.65 -0.96 13.49
CA ARG A 14 6.53 -1.70 12.92
C ARG A 14 6.16 -2.83 13.86
N ALA A 15 4.94 -2.77 14.41
CA ALA A 15 4.38 -3.86 15.18
C ALA A 15 3.46 -4.68 14.26
N SER A 16 3.64 -6.00 14.20
CA SER A 16 2.75 -6.91 13.47
C SER A 16 2.51 -8.17 14.29
N SER A 17 1.55 -9.01 13.87
CA SER A 17 1.33 -10.35 14.47
C SER A 17 2.55 -11.29 14.41
N ARG A 18 3.66 -10.87 13.78
CA ARG A 18 4.93 -11.59 13.67
C ARG A 18 6.09 -10.92 14.45
N GLY A 19 5.79 -9.98 15.35
CA GLY A 19 6.76 -9.31 16.23
C GLY A 19 6.98 -7.82 15.95
N ILE A 20 7.72 -7.17 16.86
CA ILE A 20 8.13 -5.76 16.82
C ILE A 20 9.45 -5.67 16.05
N ARG A 21 9.53 -4.77 15.05
CA ARG A 21 10.75 -4.52 14.28
C ARG A 21 11.12 -3.04 14.34
N THR A 22 12.36 -2.76 14.71
CA THR A 22 12.99 -1.44 14.66
C THR A 22 13.87 -1.39 13.40
N SER A 23 13.69 -0.39 12.53
CA SER A 23 14.56 -0.19 11.36
C SER A 23 15.25 1.16 11.44
N VAL A 24 16.56 1.19 11.19
CA VAL A 24 17.39 2.39 11.08
C VAL A 24 18.08 2.42 9.70
N GLY A 25 17.83 3.46 8.89
CA GLY A 25 18.59 3.78 7.67
C GLY A 25 17.78 3.88 6.35
N PRO A 26 18.25 4.65 5.35
CA PRO A 26 17.58 4.84 4.06
C PRO A 26 17.74 3.62 3.13
N ARG A 27 16.82 3.50 2.15
CA ARG A 27 16.69 2.32 1.26
C ARG A 27 17.99 2.01 0.49
N ALA A 28 18.28 0.71 0.33
CA ALA A 28 19.36 0.04 -0.43
C ALA A 28 20.66 -0.43 0.29
N ALA A 29 20.77 -0.37 1.62
CA ALA A 29 21.77 -1.15 2.35
C ALA A 29 21.24 -1.60 3.72
N ARG A 30 20.96 -2.89 3.90
CA ARG A 30 20.60 -3.46 5.20
C ARG A 30 21.55 -4.59 5.56
N VAL A 31 22.22 -4.45 6.71
CA VAL A 31 22.90 -5.52 7.41
C VAL A 31 21.99 -5.99 8.54
N HIS A 32 21.79 -7.30 8.65
CA HIS A 32 20.93 -7.94 9.66
C HIS A 32 21.76 -8.35 10.89
N PHE A 33 21.24 -8.13 12.10
CA PHE A 33 21.80 -8.69 13.33
C PHE A 33 20.73 -9.46 14.14
N GLY A 34 20.95 -10.79 14.29
CA GLY A 34 20.34 -11.75 15.25
C GLY A 34 18.90 -12.25 14.96
N ALA A 35 18.50 -13.51 15.17
CA ALA A 35 19.15 -14.78 15.52
C ALA A 35 18.44 -15.92 14.74
N GLY A 36 19.11 -16.51 13.74
CA GLY A 36 18.59 -17.61 12.91
C GLY A 36 19.08 -17.54 11.45
N ARG A 37 19.40 -18.70 10.84
CA ARG A 37 20.18 -18.89 9.59
C ARG A 37 19.78 -18.03 8.37
N THR A 38 20.79 -17.57 7.66
CA THR A 38 20.76 -17.01 6.29
C THR A 38 20.21 -18.03 5.29
N GLY A 39 19.21 -17.62 4.50
CA GLY A 39 18.66 -18.42 3.41
C GLY A 39 18.09 -17.53 2.30
N PHE A 40 18.41 -17.86 1.05
CA PHE A 40 17.80 -17.29 -0.14
C PHE A 40 16.60 -18.18 -0.54
N SER A 41 15.41 -17.59 -0.71
CA SER A 41 14.27 -18.29 -1.33
C SER A 41 13.91 -17.61 -2.65
N THR A 42 14.38 -18.19 -3.75
CA THR A 42 13.77 -18.05 -5.07
C THR A 42 12.75 -19.17 -5.20
N GLY A 43 11.46 -18.83 -5.26
CA GLY A 43 10.39 -19.82 -5.39
C GLY A 43 9.05 -19.15 -5.67
N ALA A 44 8.82 -18.80 -6.93
CA ALA A 44 7.51 -18.45 -7.45
C ALA A 44 6.89 -19.71 -8.10
N GLY A 45 5.71 -20.13 -7.62
CA GLY A 45 4.75 -20.99 -8.32
C GLY A 45 4.95 -22.53 -8.26
N PRO A 46 3.87 -23.34 -8.33
CA PRO A 46 3.91 -24.81 -8.24
C PRO A 46 4.05 -25.54 -9.60
N VAL A 47 4.62 -24.92 -10.64
CA VAL A 47 4.84 -25.61 -11.92
C VAL A 47 6.21 -25.26 -12.48
N GLY A 48 7.17 -26.15 -12.30
CA GLY A 48 8.48 -26.10 -12.94
C GLY A 48 8.41 -26.73 -14.33
N PHE A 49 8.79 -25.99 -15.36
CA PHE A 49 9.12 -26.58 -16.65
C PHE A 49 10.58 -27.02 -16.63
N TYR A 50 10.80 -28.32 -16.59
CA TYR A 50 12.08 -28.92 -16.91
C TYR A 50 12.21 -28.98 -18.44
N THR A 51 13.36 -28.59 -18.98
CA THR A 51 13.78 -29.01 -20.32
C THR A 51 15.04 -29.86 -20.14
N SER A 52 14.88 -31.17 -20.24
CA SER A 52 16.02 -32.08 -20.31
C SER A 52 16.63 -32.02 -21.71
N LEU A 53 17.87 -31.56 -21.80
CA LEU A 53 18.83 -32.02 -22.80
C LEU A 53 19.33 -33.39 -22.33
N GLY A 54 19.00 -34.46 -23.05
CA GLY A 54 19.47 -35.80 -22.71
C GLY A 54 18.92 -36.88 -23.63
N GLY A 55 19.79 -37.40 -24.49
CA GLY A 55 19.47 -38.45 -25.44
C GLY A 55 19.17 -39.80 -24.78
N GLY A 56 18.25 -40.54 -25.40
CA GLY A 56 17.98 -41.95 -25.12
C GLY A 56 18.00 -42.74 -26.42
N ARG A 57 18.96 -43.67 -26.53
CA ARG A 57 19.07 -44.68 -27.60
C ARG A 57 17.85 -45.61 -27.55
N GLY A 58 16.99 -45.55 -28.57
CA GLY A 58 15.95 -46.54 -28.84
C GLY A 58 16.23 -47.25 -30.16
N ARG A 59 16.44 -48.56 -30.09
CA ARG A 59 16.79 -49.46 -31.20
C ARG A 59 15.59 -49.75 -32.10
N SER A 60 15.80 -49.55 -33.41
CA SER A 60 15.28 -50.32 -34.55
C SER A 60 13.84 -50.84 -34.54
N GLY A 61 12.98 -50.16 -35.31
CA GLY A 61 11.77 -50.73 -35.92
C GLY A 61 11.63 -50.18 -37.35
N SER A 62 12.05 -50.99 -38.31
CA SER A 62 12.04 -50.71 -39.76
C SER A 62 10.62 -50.48 -40.28
N GLY A 63 10.36 -49.31 -40.87
CA GLY A 63 9.08 -48.99 -41.53
C GLY A 63 8.89 -47.51 -41.88
N GLY A 64 9.95 -46.78 -42.23
CA GLY A 64 9.91 -45.33 -42.43
C GLY A 64 9.44 -44.91 -43.82
N ARG A 65 8.12 -44.90 -44.08
CA ARG A 65 7.54 -44.06 -45.13
C ARG A 65 7.70 -42.60 -44.70
N GLY A 66 8.45 -41.82 -45.48
CA GLY A 66 8.79 -40.44 -45.18
C GLY A 66 7.57 -39.62 -44.75
N THR A 67 7.59 -39.13 -43.51
CA THR A 67 6.71 -38.06 -43.06
C THR A 67 6.96 -36.86 -43.97
N SER A 68 6.07 -36.67 -44.94
CA SER A 68 6.16 -35.56 -45.91
C SER A 68 6.38 -34.24 -45.17
N ALA A 69 7.25 -33.37 -45.70
CA ALA A 69 7.46 -32.02 -45.17
C ALA A 69 6.14 -31.24 -44.96
N ALA A 70 5.09 -31.58 -45.72
CA ALA A 70 3.73 -31.03 -45.60
C ALA A 70 2.99 -31.41 -44.29
N ALA A 71 3.26 -32.57 -43.69
CA ALA A 71 2.69 -32.94 -42.39
C ALA A 71 3.34 -32.12 -41.25
N TYR A 72 4.66 -31.97 -41.31
CA TYR A 72 5.43 -31.14 -40.38
C TYR A 72 5.04 -29.66 -40.48
N GLN A 73 4.91 -29.11 -41.68
CA GLN A 73 4.43 -27.74 -41.90
C GLN A 73 3.01 -27.51 -41.36
N ARG A 74 2.09 -28.45 -41.52
CA ARG A 74 0.74 -28.35 -40.93
C ARG A 74 0.75 -28.36 -39.40
N GLN A 75 1.62 -29.17 -38.79
CA GLN A 75 1.79 -29.21 -37.35
C GLN A 75 2.36 -27.89 -36.80
N LEU A 76 3.36 -27.31 -37.47
CA LEU A 76 3.90 -25.99 -37.11
C LEU A 76 2.85 -24.88 -37.26
N ALA A 77 2.08 -24.87 -38.36
CA ALA A 77 1.02 -23.89 -38.55
C ALA A 77 -0.14 -24.05 -37.55
N ALA A 78 -0.41 -25.26 -37.04
CA ALA A 78 -1.36 -25.49 -35.97
C ALA A 78 -0.84 -24.97 -34.62
N GLN A 79 0.42 -25.26 -34.28
CA GLN A 79 1.07 -24.75 -33.08
C GLN A 79 1.14 -23.21 -33.07
N GLN A 80 1.52 -22.59 -34.20
CA GLN A 80 1.53 -21.13 -34.32
C GLN A 80 0.14 -20.50 -34.12
N ARG A 81 -0.91 -21.13 -34.66
CA ARG A 81 -2.29 -20.68 -34.45
C ARG A 81 -2.72 -20.81 -32.99
N GLN A 82 -2.37 -21.90 -32.32
CA GLN A 82 -2.66 -22.10 -30.89
C GLN A 82 -1.91 -21.06 -30.04
N ALA A 83 -0.63 -20.81 -30.31
CA ALA A 83 0.15 -19.79 -29.62
C ALA A 83 -0.44 -18.39 -29.81
N ALA A 84 -0.83 -18.03 -31.04
CA ALA A 84 -1.48 -16.74 -31.31
C ALA A 84 -2.86 -16.61 -30.63
N GLN A 85 -3.62 -17.70 -30.51
CA GLN A 85 -4.88 -17.71 -29.78
C GLN A 85 -4.67 -17.56 -28.26
N ALA A 86 -3.68 -18.25 -27.69
CA ALA A 86 -3.31 -18.11 -26.29
C ALA A 86 -2.88 -16.67 -25.97
N GLN A 87 -2.00 -16.08 -26.79
CA GLN A 87 -1.58 -14.68 -26.64
C GLN A 87 -2.75 -13.70 -26.70
N ARG A 88 -3.71 -13.90 -27.62
CA ARG A 88 -4.91 -13.05 -27.69
C ARG A 88 -5.81 -13.21 -26.47
N ALA A 89 -5.91 -14.42 -25.92
CA ALA A 89 -6.68 -14.68 -24.71
C ALA A 89 -6.02 -14.01 -23.49
N GLU A 90 -4.70 -14.11 -23.36
CA GLU A 90 -3.92 -13.42 -22.33
C GLU A 90 -4.07 -11.88 -22.44
N GLU A 91 -3.93 -11.32 -23.64
CA GLU A 91 -4.14 -9.88 -23.88
C GLU A 91 -5.56 -9.46 -23.47
N ALA A 92 -6.57 -10.26 -23.83
CA ALA A 92 -7.95 -9.98 -23.46
C ALA A 92 -8.17 -10.03 -21.94
N GLN A 93 -7.58 -11.01 -21.25
CA GLN A 93 -7.65 -11.10 -19.79
C GLN A 93 -6.99 -9.89 -19.12
N HIS A 94 -5.80 -9.50 -19.58
CA HIS A 94 -5.09 -8.32 -19.07
C HIS A 94 -5.91 -7.03 -19.26
N LEU A 95 -6.51 -6.85 -20.44
CA LEU A 95 -7.39 -5.71 -20.71
C LEU A 95 -8.63 -5.71 -19.83
N ALA A 96 -9.28 -6.87 -19.66
CA ALA A 96 -10.46 -7.00 -18.79
C ALA A 96 -10.12 -6.65 -17.33
N GLN A 97 -8.98 -7.14 -16.82
CA GLN A 97 -8.50 -6.82 -15.48
C GLN A 97 -8.22 -5.32 -15.31
N ALA A 98 -7.65 -4.66 -16.32
CA ALA A 98 -7.43 -3.21 -16.28
C ALA A 98 -8.75 -2.42 -16.17
N PHE A 99 -9.79 -2.80 -16.92
CA PHE A 99 -11.11 -2.16 -16.80
C PHE A 99 -11.77 -2.44 -15.45
N LEU A 100 -11.71 -3.67 -14.95
CA LEU A 100 -12.25 -4.00 -13.62
C LEU A 100 -11.54 -3.21 -12.52
N ARG A 101 -10.20 -3.09 -12.57
CA ARG A 101 -9.43 -2.28 -11.62
C ARG A 101 -9.93 -0.84 -11.57
N ILE A 102 -10.21 -0.23 -12.73
CA ILE A 102 -10.78 1.14 -12.80
C ILE A 102 -12.16 1.20 -12.13
N LEU A 103 -13.04 0.23 -12.41
CA LEU A 103 -14.42 0.22 -11.92
C LEU A 103 -14.53 -0.14 -10.43
N ASP A 104 -13.58 -0.91 -9.91
CA ASP A 104 -13.56 -1.40 -8.53
C ASP A 104 -12.65 -0.57 -7.61
N LEU A 105 -11.98 0.46 -8.14
CA LEU A 105 -10.98 1.24 -7.41
C LEU A 105 -11.52 1.81 -6.10
N HIS A 106 -12.72 2.40 -6.12
CA HIS A 106 -13.36 2.98 -4.94
C HIS A 106 -13.92 1.97 -3.94
N ARG A 107 -13.87 0.67 -4.26
CA ARG A 107 -14.46 -0.40 -3.42
C ARG A 107 -13.51 -0.95 -2.37
N VAL A 108 -12.27 -0.45 -2.33
CA VAL A 108 -11.28 -0.78 -1.28
C VAL A 108 -11.84 -0.38 0.10
N ASN A 109 -11.58 -1.18 1.12
CA ASN A 109 -12.02 -0.88 2.48
C ASN A 109 -10.83 -0.50 3.36
N PHE A 110 -11.01 0.60 4.11
CA PHE A 110 -10.03 1.10 5.05
C PHE A 110 -10.51 0.81 6.47
N SER A 111 -9.62 0.27 7.30
CA SER A 111 -9.92 0.04 8.71
C SER A 111 -9.85 1.36 9.45
N ALA A 112 -10.91 1.73 10.16
CA ALA A 112 -10.90 2.92 11.00
C ALA A 112 -9.75 2.84 12.02
N ALA A 113 -9.02 3.94 12.17
CA ALA A 113 -7.98 4.08 13.16
C ALA A 113 -8.57 3.89 14.55
N THR A 114 -7.80 3.22 15.41
CA THR A 114 -8.14 2.98 16.80
C THR A 114 -7.01 3.49 17.67
N ARG A 115 -7.34 3.83 18.91
CA ARG A 115 -6.37 4.31 19.88
C ARG A 115 -5.21 3.30 19.99
N PRO A 116 -3.96 3.72 19.70
CA PRO A 116 -2.82 2.82 19.74
C PRO A 116 -2.52 2.36 21.17
N VAL A 117 -2.08 1.11 21.29
CA VAL A 117 -1.71 0.50 22.57
C VAL A 117 -0.25 0.08 22.52
N ALA A 118 0.52 0.52 23.52
CA ALA A 118 1.92 0.15 23.66
C ALA A 118 2.02 -1.38 23.84
N PRO A 119 2.89 -2.05 23.07
CA PRO A 119 3.01 -3.50 23.14
C PRO A 119 3.51 -3.95 24.52
N GLU A 120 3.16 -5.18 24.91
CA GLU A 120 3.68 -5.76 26.14
C GLU A 120 5.21 -5.95 26.04
N PRO A 121 5.97 -5.53 27.07
CA PRO A 121 7.42 -5.74 27.09
C PRO A 121 7.73 -7.24 27.21
N ALA A 122 8.83 -7.66 26.59
CA ALA A 122 9.34 -9.01 26.77
C ALA A 122 9.81 -9.22 28.21
N PRO A 123 9.49 -10.36 28.85
CA PRO A 123 9.92 -10.63 30.21
C PRO A 123 11.45 -10.75 30.31
N PRO A 124 12.07 -10.29 31.41
CA PRO A 124 13.49 -10.46 31.68
C PRO A 124 13.89 -11.94 31.63
N ASP A 125 15.06 -12.23 31.05
CA ASP A 125 15.61 -13.58 31.01
C ASP A 125 16.13 -13.98 32.40
N ARG A 126 15.24 -14.58 33.18
CA ARG A 126 15.54 -15.07 34.52
C ARG A 126 16.70 -16.06 34.54
N ALA A 127 16.85 -16.89 33.50
CA ALA A 127 17.89 -17.92 33.48
C ALA A 127 19.29 -17.29 33.36
N SER A 128 19.45 -16.33 32.45
CA SER A 128 20.70 -15.60 32.29
C SER A 128 21.06 -14.78 33.54
N ILE A 129 20.06 -14.12 34.16
CA ILE A 129 20.24 -13.37 35.42
C ILE A 129 20.66 -14.32 36.55
N TYR A 130 20.05 -15.49 36.65
CA TYR A 130 20.42 -16.49 37.65
C TYR A 130 21.85 -16.99 37.48
N GLN A 131 22.26 -17.30 36.24
CA GLN A 131 23.63 -17.75 35.97
C GLN A 131 24.67 -16.70 36.39
N HIS A 132 24.40 -15.42 36.13
CA HIS A 132 25.26 -14.32 36.56
C HIS A 132 25.43 -14.28 38.09
N TYR A 133 24.32 -14.31 38.84
CA TYR A 133 24.38 -14.28 40.31
C TYR A 133 24.90 -15.57 40.92
N GLU A 134 24.66 -16.73 40.31
CA GLU A 134 25.20 -18.02 40.78
C GLU A 134 26.73 -18.03 40.68
N GLN A 135 27.29 -17.55 39.56
CA GLN A 135 28.75 -17.41 39.40
C GLN A 135 29.34 -16.48 40.45
N HIS A 136 28.72 -15.32 40.67
CA HIS A 136 29.18 -14.34 41.65
C HIS A 136 29.08 -14.85 43.10
N ALA A 137 27.99 -15.55 43.44
CA ALA A 137 27.78 -16.07 44.79
C ALA A 137 28.69 -17.28 45.12
N LEU A 138 29.07 -18.07 44.12
CA LEU A 138 29.98 -19.22 44.27
C LEU A 138 31.46 -18.84 44.18
N ALA A 139 31.79 -17.60 43.80
CA ALA A 139 33.17 -17.11 43.74
C ALA A 139 33.83 -17.24 45.13
N GLY A 140 34.94 -17.99 45.19
CA GLY A 140 35.67 -18.24 46.44
C GLY A 140 35.07 -19.32 47.36
N VAL A 141 33.98 -19.99 46.97
CA VAL A 141 33.40 -21.11 47.74
C VAL A 141 33.98 -22.44 47.25
N GLY A 142 34.65 -23.17 48.15
CA GLY A 142 35.30 -24.44 47.83
C GLY A 142 34.29 -25.51 47.39
N PHE A 143 34.73 -26.44 46.53
CA PHE A 143 33.87 -27.51 46.02
C PHE A 143 33.27 -28.41 47.12
N PHE A 144 34.04 -28.66 48.19
CA PHE A 144 33.63 -29.51 49.31
C PHE A 144 32.78 -28.78 50.37
N GLU A 145 32.62 -27.45 50.28
CA GLU A 145 31.87 -26.65 51.25
C GLU A 145 30.35 -26.69 50.99
N ARG A 146 29.76 -27.89 51.06
CA ARG A 146 28.37 -28.17 50.63
C ARG A 146 27.32 -27.21 51.23
N THR A 147 27.42 -26.91 52.53
CA THR A 147 26.51 -25.98 53.22
C THR A 147 26.67 -24.54 52.71
N LYS A 148 27.91 -24.06 52.54
CA LYS A 148 28.18 -22.72 51.99
C LYS A 148 27.73 -22.60 50.53
N ARG A 149 27.91 -23.64 49.71
CA ARG A 149 27.41 -23.69 48.33
C ARG A 149 25.88 -23.63 48.27
N ALA A 150 25.19 -24.36 49.14
CA ALA A 150 23.74 -24.31 49.22
C ALA A 150 23.25 -22.90 49.61
N GLN A 151 23.87 -22.27 50.61
CA GLN A 151 23.59 -20.89 51.00
C GLN A 151 23.88 -19.88 49.87
N ALA A 152 24.99 -20.05 49.15
CA ALA A 152 25.35 -19.21 48.00
C ALA A 152 24.31 -19.29 46.88
N LYS A 153 23.82 -20.49 46.54
CA LYS A 153 22.75 -20.67 45.54
C LYS A 153 21.42 -20.06 45.98
N GLN A 154 21.05 -20.21 47.26
CA GLN A 154 19.85 -19.57 47.80
C GLN A 154 19.95 -18.04 47.72
N ARG A 155 21.13 -17.47 48.02
CA ARG A 155 21.40 -16.03 47.90
C ARG A 155 21.34 -15.57 46.44
N ALA A 156 21.91 -16.33 45.52
CA ALA A 156 21.83 -16.07 44.09
C ALA A 156 20.37 -16.08 43.58
N ALA A 157 19.55 -17.03 44.03
CA ALA A 157 18.12 -17.06 43.70
C ALA A 157 17.38 -15.81 44.21
N GLN A 158 17.63 -15.39 45.45
CA GLN A 158 17.05 -14.17 46.01
C GLN A 158 17.46 -12.91 45.24
N TRP A 159 18.73 -12.78 44.88
CA TRP A 159 19.22 -11.68 44.04
C TRP A 159 18.62 -11.70 42.64
N THR A 160 18.49 -12.88 42.04
CA THR A 160 17.82 -13.05 40.75
C THR A 160 16.39 -12.56 40.80
N ASP A 161 15.61 -12.98 41.80
CA ASP A 161 14.21 -12.59 41.91
C ASP A 161 14.06 -11.09 42.22
N ALA A 162 15.02 -10.48 42.93
CA ALA A 162 15.06 -9.03 43.12
C ALA A 162 15.37 -8.28 41.81
N GLU A 163 16.36 -8.73 41.05
CA GLU A 163 16.78 -8.11 39.80
C GLU A 163 15.73 -8.28 38.68
N VAL A 164 15.12 -9.46 38.56
CA VAL A 164 13.99 -9.69 37.64
C VAL A 164 12.83 -8.75 37.96
N ARG A 165 12.47 -8.59 39.23
CA ARG A 165 11.41 -7.64 39.64
C ARG A 165 11.78 -6.21 39.31
N ARG A 166 13.02 -5.80 39.53
CA ARG A 166 13.52 -4.47 39.18
C ARG A 166 13.43 -4.22 37.68
N GLN A 167 13.99 -5.11 36.86
CA GLN A 167 13.96 -4.99 35.39
C GLN A 167 12.53 -4.99 34.85
N TRP A 168 11.67 -5.84 35.40
CA TRP A 168 10.26 -5.88 35.04
C TRP A 168 9.55 -4.56 35.38
N THR A 169 9.81 -3.99 36.56
CA THR A 169 9.25 -2.69 36.96
C THR A 169 9.67 -1.59 36.00
N THR A 170 10.96 -1.52 35.65
CA THR A 170 11.47 -0.56 34.66
C THR A 170 10.85 -0.73 33.27
N LEU A 171 10.65 -1.97 32.81
CA LEU A 171 9.99 -2.23 31.53
C LEU A 171 8.52 -1.80 31.55
N LEU A 172 7.81 -2.00 32.66
CA LEU A 172 6.43 -1.53 32.83
C LEU A 172 6.34 0.00 32.89
N GLU A 173 7.28 0.67 33.56
CA GLU A 173 7.38 2.14 33.59
C GLU A 173 7.63 2.70 32.18
N GLN A 174 8.55 2.09 31.43
CA GLN A 174 8.79 2.47 30.04
C GLN A 174 7.54 2.29 29.19
N LYS A 175 6.86 1.14 29.28
CA LYS A 175 5.60 0.89 28.57
C LYS A 175 4.55 1.94 28.93
N ALA A 176 4.42 2.32 30.20
CA ALA A 176 3.49 3.34 30.63
C ALA A 176 3.82 4.71 30.02
N GLY A 177 5.09 5.10 29.98
CA GLY A 177 5.54 6.33 29.30
C GLY A 177 5.24 6.32 27.79
N TRP A 178 5.49 5.18 27.12
CA TRP A 178 5.11 5.01 25.71
C TRP A 178 3.60 5.12 25.51
N GLN A 179 2.81 4.52 26.38
CA GLN A 179 1.35 4.61 26.30
C GLN A 179 0.87 6.06 26.46
N GLN A 180 1.44 6.82 27.39
CA GLN A 180 1.10 8.24 27.58
C GLN A 180 1.39 9.07 26.33
N PHE A 181 2.55 8.86 25.69
CA PHE A 181 2.88 9.53 24.42
C PHE A 181 1.87 9.18 23.31
N LEU A 182 1.53 7.90 23.18
CA LEU A 182 0.55 7.41 22.22
C LEU A 182 -0.85 8.01 22.47
N ASP A 183 -1.23 8.17 23.73
CA ASP A 183 -2.50 8.75 24.13
C ASP A 183 -2.58 10.23 23.79
N GLN A 184 -1.51 10.97 24.04
CA GLN A 184 -1.42 12.38 23.68
C GLN A 184 -1.53 12.57 22.16
N ARG A 185 -0.80 11.76 21.38
CA ARG A 185 -0.89 11.78 19.91
C ARG A 185 -2.29 11.42 19.42
N TRP A 186 -2.92 10.43 20.02
CA TRP A 186 -4.31 10.07 19.70
C TRP A 186 -5.28 11.21 20.01
N GLN A 187 -5.12 11.88 21.16
CA GLN A 187 -5.93 13.03 21.52
C GLN A 187 -5.77 14.18 20.51
N GLN A 188 -4.54 14.49 20.10
CA GLN A 188 -4.25 15.50 19.08
C GLN A 188 -4.91 15.17 17.74
N LEU A 189 -4.84 13.91 17.32
CA LEU A 189 -5.52 13.43 16.12
C LEU A 189 -7.05 13.56 16.22
N CYS A 190 -7.63 13.22 17.38
CA CYS A 190 -9.06 13.38 17.64
C CYS A 190 -9.52 14.84 17.83
N SER A 191 -8.60 15.77 18.07
CA SER A 191 -8.88 17.21 18.11
C SER A 191 -8.54 17.92 16.80
N ASN A 192 -8.20 17.18 15.75
CA ASN A 192 -7.75 17.69 14.45
C ASN A 192 -6.58 18.68 14.55
N ASP A 193 -5.60 18.38 15.41
CA ASP A 193 -4.34 19.12 15.42
C ASP A 193 -3.69 19.06 14.03
N PRO A 194 -3.46 20.21 13.34
CA PRO A 194 -3.06 20.21 11.94
C PRO A 194 -1.78 19.42 11.67
N ASP A 195 -0.74 19.61 12.49
CA ASP A 195 0.55 18.95 12.29
C ASP A 195 0.43 17.43 12.44
N VAL A 196 -0.30 16.97 13.47
CA VAL A 196 -0.50 15.53 13.70
C VAL A 196 -1.36 14.89 12.61
N VAL A 197 -2.41 15.56 12.14
CA VAL A 197 -3.27 15.06 11.07
C VAL A 197 -2.50 14.98 9.76
N LEU A 198 -1.77 16.04 9.37
CA LEU A 198 -0.99 16.08 8.13
C LEU A 198 0.09 14.98 8.12
N GLU A 199 0.84 14.82 9.22
CA GLU A 199 1.84 13.75 9.35
C GLU A 199 1.21 12.35 9.23
N THR A 200 0.03 12.15 9.85
CA THR A 200 -0.68 10.87 9.81
C THR A 200 -1.20 10.55 8.40
N LEU A 201 -1.72 11.55 7.69
CA LEU A 201 -2.20 11.41 6.32
C LEU A 201 -1.08 11.19 5.32
N GLU A 202 0.06 11.86 5.49
CA GLU A 202 1.23 11.64 4.65
C GLU A 202 1.74 10.19 4.76
N GLU A 203 1.79 9.63 5.97
CA GLU A 203 2.15 8.22 6.16
C GLU A 203 1.11 7.28 5.52
N ALA A 204 -0.18 7.60 5.65
CA ALA A 204 -1.25 6.79 5.06
C ALA A 204 -1.15 6.75 3.53
N PHE A 205 -0.88 7.89 2.89
CA PHE A 205 -0.84 8.00 1.44
C PHE A 205 0.46 7.48 0.79
N GLU A 206 1.48 7.08 1.56
CA GLU A 206 2.78 6.60 1.04
C GLU A 206 2.61 5.39 0.09
N ASP A 207 1.58 4.57 0.30
CA ASP A 207 1.33 3.33 -0.47
C ASP A 207 0.21 3.47 -1.54
N ASN A 208 -0.30 4.68 -1.79
CA ASN A 208 -1.40 4.89 -2.73
C ASN A 208 -0.98 4.77 -4.20
N GLU A 209 -1.92 4.29 -5.03
CA GLU A 209 -1.69 4.15 -6.48
C GLU A 209 -1.56 5.52 -7.17
N ALA A 210 -2.34 6.52 -6.73
CA ALA A 210 -2.18 7.90 -7.17
C ALA A 210 -1.46 8.70 -6.09
N ALA A 211 -0.43 9.45 -6.49
CA ALA A 211 0.28 10.35 -5.61
C ALA A 211 -0.71 11.35 -5.01
N SER A 212 -0.83 11.31 -3.68
CA SER A 212 -1.79 12.11 -2.93
C SER A 212 -1.08 12.81 -1.78
N ALA A 213 -1.48 14.05 -1.48
CA ALA A 213 -0.97 14.80 -0.35
C ALA A 213 -2.11 15.51 0.39
N ALA A 214 -2.01 15.53 1.72
CA ALA A 214 -2.74 16.47 2.54
C ALA A 214 -1.91 17.75 2.66
N VAL A 215 -2.52 18.90 2.39
CA VAL A 215 -1.80 20.18 2.33
C VAL A 215 -2.28 21.19 3.37
N GLY A 216 -3.40 20.92 4.02
CA GLY A 216 -3.90 21.76 5.11
C GLY A 216 -5.04 21.10 5.87
N VAL A 217 -5.23 21.56 7.10
CA VAL A 217 -6.35 21.19 7.97
C VAL A 217 -6.90 22.47 8.59
N THR A 218 -8.20 22.70 8.45
CA THR A 218 -8.91 23.84 9.04
C THR A 218 -10.15 23.33 9.76
N GLY A 219 -10.16 23.40 11.09
CA GLY A 219 -11.25 22.84 11.89
C GLY A 219 -11.34 21.32 11.72
N ASP A 220 -12.45 20.83 11.17
CA ASP A 220 -12.67 19.43 10.82
C ASP A 220 -12.61 19.15 9.31
N GLU A 221 -12.17 20.12 8.51
CA GLU A 221 -11.95 19.97 7.07
C GLU A 221 -10.47 19.72 6.77
N VAL A 222 -10.20 18.74 5.91
CA VAL A 222 -8.87 18.51 5.33
C VAL A 222 -8.84 18.89 3.86
N SER A 223 -7.76 19.56 3.44
CA SER A 223 -7.49 19.89 2.06
C SER A 223 -6.52 18.88 1.45
N LEU A 224 -6.96 18.21 0.38
CA LEU A 224 -6.27 17.12 -0.28
C LEU A 224 -6.00 17.43 -1.74
N VAL A 225 -4.85 16.98 -2.23
CA VAL A 225 -4.48 17.02 -3.64
C VAL A 225 -4.18 15.61 -4.12
N VAL A 226 -4.76 15.24 -5.26
CA VAL A 226 -4.57 13.93 -5.88
C VAL A 226 -4.04 14.13 -7.29
N LEU A 227 -2.84 13.63 -7.58
CA LEU A 227 -2.24 13.66 -8.90
C LEU A 227 -2.58 12.38 -9.65
N VAL A 228 -3.26 12.53 -10.78
CA VAL A 228 -3.66 11.41 -11.63
C VAL A 228 -2.84 11.35 -12.93
N PRO A 229 -2.53 10.13 -13.41
CA PRO A 229 -1.99 9.92 -14.74
C PRO A 229 -2.95 10.33 -15.86
N THR A 230 -2.44 10.40 -17.09
CA THR A 230 -3.24 10.75 -18.27
C THR A 230 -4.16 9.60 -18.71
N VAL A 231 -5.18 9.93 -19.51
CA VAL A 231 -6.12 8.93 -20.05
C VAL A 231 -5.44 7.89 -20.94
N GLU A 232 -4.29 8.19 -21.54
CA GLU A 232 -3.46 7.27 -22.32
C GLU A 232 -2.75 6.23 -21.46
N GLN A 233 -2.39 6.60 -20.24
CA GLN A 233 -1.66 5.74 -19.30
C GLN A 233 -2.61 4.80 -18.56
N VAL A 234 -3.84 5.25 -18.27
CA VAL A 234 -4.81 4.49 -17.46
C VAL A 234 -5.74 3.65 -18.30
N VAL A 235 -6.35 4.23 -19.34
CA VAL A 235 -7.50 3.60 -20.01
C VAL A 235 -7.02 2.88 -21.28
N PRO A 236 -7.18 1.55 -21.37
CA PRO A 236 -6.77 0.81 -22.54
C PRO A 236 -7.46 1.27 -23.83
N LYS A 237 -6.72 1.25 -24.95
CA LYS A 237 -7.22 1.68 -26.27
C LYS A 237 -8.19 0.67 -26.92
N ARG A 238 -8.20 -0.57 -26.44
CA ARG A 238 -9.02 -1.67 -26.96
C ARG A 238 -9.74 -2.35 -25.81
N MET A 239 -10.87 -2.96 -26.11
CA MET A 239 -11.62 -3.78 -25.16
C MET A 239 -11.87 -5.19 -25.71
N PRO A 240 -11.82 -6.22 -24.85
CA PRO A 240 -12.28 -7.55 -25.18
C PRO A 240 -13.76 -7.54 -25.56
N THR A 241 -14.10 -8.26 -26.61
CA THR A 241 -15.46 -8.48 -27.07
C THR A 241 -15.57 -9.88 -27.67
N THR A 242 -16.79 -10.34 -27.88
CA THR A 242 -17.07 -11.54 -28.68
C THR A 242 -17.61 -11.14 -30.04
N THR A 243 -17.32 -11.93 -31.08
CA THR A 243 -18.00 -11.82 -32.38
C THR A 243 -19.37 -12.50 -32.30
N GLN A 244 -20.22 -12.32 -33.33
CA GLN A 244 -21.51 -13.04 -33.41
C GLN A 244 -21.35 -14.56 -33.36
N ALA A 245 -20.21 -15.09 -33.83
CA ALA A 245 -19.87 -16.50 -33.77
C ALA A 245 -19.27 -16.94 -32.42
N GLY A 246 -19.23 -16.07 -31.41
CA GLY A 246 -18.68 -16.36 -30.08
C GLY A 246 -17.16 -16.30 -29.97
N ASN A 247 -16.43 -15.97 -31.04
CA ASN A 247 -14.98 -15.90 -31.02
C ASN A 247 -14.49 -14.64 -30.29
N LEU A 248 -13.41 -14.77 -29.53
CA LEU A 248 -12.73 -13.63 -28.89
C LEU A 248 -12.22 -12.64 -29.93
N SER A 249 -12.49 -11.36 -29.72
CA SER A 249 -12.03 -10.24 -30.54
C SER A 249 -11.66 -9.04 -29.67
N LEU A 250 -10.83 -8.16 -30.20
CA LEU A 250 -10.42 -6.92 -29.53
C LEU A 250 -10.85 -5.74 -30.38
N ARG A 251 -11.85 -4.99 -29.92
CA ARG A 251 -12.35 -3.81 -30.63
C ARG A 251 -11.69 -2.54 -30.09
N LYS A 252 -11.53 -1.53 -30.95
CA LYS A 252 -11.09 -0.19 -30.53
C LYS A 252 -12.15 0.39 -29.57
N LEU A 253 -11.69 0.96 -28.46
CA LEU A 253 -12.58 1.63 -27.51
C LEU A 253 -12.99 3.00 -28.08
N PRO A 254 -14.29 3.30 -28.21
CA PRO A 254 -14.77 4.62 -28.63
C PRO A 254 -14.29 5.73 -27.67
N GLN A 255 -14.11 6.94 -28.20
CA GLN A 255 -13.61 8.07 -27.41
C GLN A 255 -14.53 8.40 -26.22
N ARG A 256 -15.86 8.29 -26.39
CA ARG A 256 -16.83 8.53 -25.33
C ARG A 256 -16.69 7.52 -24.19
N ASP A 257 -16.57 6.24 -24.52
CA ASP A 257 -16.40 5.17 -23.52
C ASP A 257 -15.05 5.33 -22.79
N ARG A 258 -14.00 5.67 -23.53
CA ARG A 258 -12.68 5.96 -22.96
C ARG A 258 -12.72 7.12 -21.97
N ALA A 259 -13.43 8.20 -22.30
CA ALA A 259 -13.66 9.32 -21.39
C ALA A 259 -14.47 8.93 -20.15
N ALA A 260 -15.49 8.07 -20.31
CA ALA A 260 -16.29 7.58 -19.19
C ALA A 260 -15.46 6.73 -18.21
N TYR A 261 -14.63 5.81 -18.70
CA TYR A 261 -13.71 5.05 -17.85
C TYR A 261 -12.69 5.94 -17.14
N TYR A 262 -12.17 6.96 -17.83
CA TYR A 262 -11.25 7.90 -17.19
C TYR A 262 -11.95 8.73 -16.09
N LYS A 263 -13.20 9.15 -16.30
CA LYS A 263 -13.99 9.80 -15.26
C LYS A 263 -14.21 8.88 -14.06
N GLN A 264 -14.51 7.60 -14.29
CA GLN A 264 -14.63 6.61 -13.21
C GLN A 264 -13.32 6.45 -12.44
N PHE A 265 -12.18 6.39 -13.14
CA PHE A 265 -10.87 6.34 -12.49
C PHE A 265 -10.60 7.58 -11.63
N VAL A 266 -10.80 8.79 -12.17
CA VAL A 266 -10.59 10.05 -11.45
C VAL A 266 -11.46 10.12 -10.20
N CYS A 267 -12.77 9.84 -10.33
CA CYS A 267 -13.68 9.83 -9.19
C CYS A 267 -13.33 8.71 -8.20
N GLY A 268 -12.85 7.57 -8.70
CA GLY A 268 -12.39 6.47 -7.87
C GLY A 268 -11.22 6.88 -6.99
N GLN A 269 -10.22 7.57 -7.55
CA GLN A 269 -9.05 8.04 -6.81
C GLN A 269 -9.45 9.04 -5.73
N VAL A 270 -10.37 9.96 -6.03
CA VAL A 270 -10.96 10.85 -5.01
C VAL A 270 -11.55 10.05 -3.86
N LEU A 271 -12.39 9.04 -4.14
CA LEU A 271 -13.05 8.25 -3.10
C LEU A 271 -12.07 7.38 -2.31
N VAL A 272 -11.03 6.83 -2.94
CA VAL A 272 -9.97 6.07 -2.26
C VAL A 272 -9.24 6.96 -1.25
N THR A 273 -8.69 8.10 -1.72
CA THR A 273 -7.92 9.02 -0.88
C THR A 273 -8.79 9.60 0.25
N LEU A 274 -10.01 10.02 -0.06
CA LEU A 274 -10.99 10.52 0.92
C LEU A 274 -11.31 9.50 2.02
N ARG A 275 -11.64 8.26 1.63
CA ARG A 275 -12.04 7.22 2.58
C ARG A 275 -10.88 6.78 3.45
N GLU A 276 -9.68 6.74 2.89
CA GLU A 276 -8.48 6.52 3.68
C GLU A 276 -8.26 7.66 4.68
N ALA A 277 -8.37 8.92 4.23
CA ALA A 277 -8.24 10.09 5.10
C ALA A 277 -9.21 10.02 6.29
N PHE A 278 -10.49 9.73 6.02
CA PHE A 278 -11.49 9.59 7.08
C PHE A 278 -11.26 8.37 7.99
N ALA A 279 -10.69 7.29 7.45
CA ALA A 279 -10.35 6.13 8.24
C ALA A 279 -9.19 6.43 9.21
N VAL A 280 -8.16 7.15 8.76
CA VAL A 280 -6.97 7.41 9.60
C VAL A 280 -7.13 8.62 10.52
N ALA A 281 -7.88 9.64 10.11
CA ALA A 281 -8.15 10.84 10.91
C ALA A 281 -9.62 10.86 11.34
N PRO A 282 -10.00 10.27 12.49
CA PRO A 282 -11.38 9.97 12.84
C PRO A 282 -12.25 11.21 13.10
N ALA A 283 -11.66 12.34 13.48
CA ALA A 283 -12.38 13.57 13.81
C ALA A 283 -12.55 14.54 12.63
N ILE A 284 -11.95 14.24 11.47
CA ILE A 284 -12.16 15.02 10.24
C ILE A 284 -13.57 14.75 9.71
N GLY A 285 -14.37 15.80 9.58
CA GLY A 285 -15.77 15.77 9.16
C GLY A 285 -15.97 15.97 7.67
N SER A 286 -15.05 16.65 6.98
CA SER A 286 -15.10 16.88 5.52
C SER A 286 -13.71 16.86 4.88
N ALA A 287 -13.68 16.70 3.56
CA ALA A 287 -12.47 16.91 2.78
C ALA A 287 -12.77 17.71 1.52
N ARG A 288 -11.92 18.70 1.24
CA ARG A 288 -11.82 19.37 -0.05
C ARG A 288 -10.72 18.71 -0.87
N VAL A 289 -11.05 18.22 -2.05
CA VAL A 289 -10.14 17.48 -2.91
C VAL A 289 -9.98 18.21 -4.23
N ALA A 290 -8.75 18.51 -4.62
CA ALA A 290 -8.40 18.93 -5.98
C ALA A 290 -7.64 17.81 -6.69
N VAL A 291 -8.14 17.41 -7.86
CA VAL A 291 -7.50 16.40 -8.70
C VAL A 291 -6.71 17.07 -9.80
N LEU A 292 -5.41 16.86 -9.80
CA LEU A 292 -4.47 17.40 -10.77
C LEU A 292 -4.08 16.31 -11.77
N ARG A 293 -3.82 16.69 -13.01
CA ARG A 293 -3.19 15.82 -14.02
C ARG A 293 -1.88 16.44 -14.46
N HIS A 294 -0.85 15.62 -14.56
CA HIS A 294 0.40 16.02 -15.18
C HIS A 294 0.25 16.04 -16.71
N ASP A 295 0.35 17.23 -17.30
CA ASP A 295 0.21 17.46 -18.75
C ASP A 295 1.57 17.48 -19.49
N GLY A 296 2.64 17.12 -18.78
CA GLY A 296 4.01 17.19 -19.31
C GLY A 296 4.73 18.47 -18.90
N PRO A 297 6.05 18.55 -19.10
CA PRO A 297 6.79 19.76 -18.79
C PRO A 297 6.42 20.90 -19.74
N ASP A 298 6.42 22.12 -19.22
CA ASP A 298 6.34 23.34 -20.01
C ASP A 298 7.64 23.56 -20.82
N SER A 299 7.68 24.64 -21.61
CA SER A 299 8.86 24.98 -22.41
C SER A 299 10.13 25.28 -21.59
N TYR A 300 10.00 25.45 -20.27
CA TYR A 300 11.09 25.68 -19.33
C TYR A 300 11.46 24.42 -18.53
N GLY A 301 10.83 23.27 -18.83
CA GLY A 301 11.08 22.00 -18.14
C GLY A 301 10.35 21.84 -16.81
N ARG A 302 9.46 22.77 -16.44
CA ARG A 302 8.67 22.66 -15.19
C ARG A 302 7.44 21.79 -15.44
N PRO A 303 7.06 20.89 -14.51
CA PRO A 303 5.88 20.06 -14.68
C PRO A 303 4.63 20.92 -14.82
N GLY A 304 3.97 20.83 -15.99
CA GLY A 304 2.68 21.44 -16.22
C GLY A 304 1.59 20.59 -15.58
N VAL A 305 0.80 21.19 -14.69
CA VAL A 305 -0.34 20.52 -14.06
C VAL A 305 -1.64 21.26 -14.38
N SER A 306 -2.70 20.48 -14.59
CA SER A 306 -4.06 20.98 -14.79
C SER A 306 -4.99 20.39 -13.76
N CYS A 307 -5.83 21.22 -13.16
CA CYS A 307 -6.90 20.76 -12.27
C CYS A 307 -8.08 20.22 -13.11
N LEU A 308 -8.48 18.97 -12.90
CA LEU A 308 -9.57 18.31 -13.63
C LEU A 308 -10.90 18.28 -12.88
N LEU A 309 -10.82 18.22 -11.55
CA LEU A 309 -11.96 18.06 -10.64
C LEU A 309 -11.61 18.75 -9.33
N ALA A 310 -12.54 19.51 -8.79
CA ALA A 310 -12.48 19.97 -7.41
C ALA A 310 -13.79 19.64 -6.72
N THR A 311 -13.75 19.14 -5.48
CA THR A 311 -14.95 18.77 -4.76
C THR A 311 -14.79 18.87 -3.26
N GLU A 312 -15.90 19.11 -2.57
CA GLU A 312 -16.02 18.96 -1.12
C GLU A 312 -16.99 17.82 -0.80
N ILE A 313 -16.56 16.89 0.05
CA ILE A 313 -17.40 15.78 0.52
C ILE A 313 -17.35 15.69 2.05
N HIS A 314 -18.51 15.70 2.70
CA HIS A 314 -18.60 15.39 4.12
C HIS A 314 -18.57 13.88 4.36
N ARG A 315 -17.91 13.45 5.44
CA ARG A 315 -17.92 12.07 5.93
C ARG A 315 -19.35 11.54 6.09
N ALA A 316 -20.25 12.37 6.61
CA ALA A 316 -21.64 12.00 6.85
C ALA A 316 -22.41 11.68 5.56
N SER A 317 -22.08 12.33 4.43
CA SER A 317 -22.71 12.09 3.13
C SER A 317 -22.40 10.71 2.57
N LEU A 318 -21.32 10.06 3.03
CA LEU A 318 -20.94 8.71 2.62
C LEU A 318 -21.75 7.61 3.34
N ASN A 319 -22.51 7.97 4.38
CA ASN A 319 -23.32 7.02 5.14
C ASN A 319 -24.45 6.48 4.25
N GLY A 320 -24.55 5.16 4.14
CA GLY A 320 -25.59 4.50 3.34
C GLY A 320 -25.28 4.36 1.85
N VAL A 321 -24.12 4.84 1.38
CA VAL A 321 -23.66 4.60 0.01
C VAL A 321 -23.58 3.09 -0.26
N ARG A 322 -24.17 2.67 -1.38
CA ARG A 322 -24.16 1.27 -1.84
C ARG A 322 -22.88 0.97 -2.63
N TRP A 323 -21.75 0.89 -1.92
CA TRP A 323 -20.40 0.77 -2.50
C TRP A 323 -20.21 -0.36 -3.53
N ALA A 324 -20.92 -1.48 -3.35
CA ALA A 324 -20.84 -2.62 -4.26
C ALA A 324 -21.60 -2.43 -5.58
N GLU A 325 -22.51 -1.45 -5.66
CA GLU A 325 -23.44 -1.28 -6.78
C GLU A 325 -23.26 0.07 -7.48
N ALA A 326 -23.06 1.14 -6.72
CA ALA A 326 -22.88 2.47 -7.26
C ALA A 326 -21.50 2.63 -7.88
N ASP A 327 -21.46 3.30 -9.03
CA ASP A 327 -20.20 3.68 -9.70
C ASP A 327 -19.58 4.92 -9.04
N ALA A 328 -18.26 5.08 -9.18
CA ALA A 328 -17.52 6.12 -8.48
C ALA A 328 -17.97 7.53 -8.87
N ALA A 329 -18.27 7.75 -10.16
CA ALA A 329 -18.71 9.07 -10.63
C ALA A 329 -20.09 9.47 -10.08
N ALA A 330 -21.02 8.51 -9.95
CA ALA A 330 -22.31 8.72 -9.32
C ALA A 330 -22.16 9.03 -7.83
N ILE A 331 -21.33 8.26 -7.11
CA ILE A 331 -21.09 8.51 -5.68
C ILE A 331 -20.52 9.91 -5.46
N VAL A 332 -19.48 10.31 -6.21
CA VAL A 332 -18.95 11.67 -6.10
C VAL A 332 -20.06 12.69 -6.38
N ASN A 333 -20.77 12.56 -7.50
CA ASN A 333 -21.85 13.48 -7.84
C ASN A 333 -22.93 13.63 -6.76
N ASP A 334 -23.32 12.54 -6.11
CA ASP A 334 -24.44 12.51 -5.18
C ASP A 334 -24.04 12.87 -3.73
N THR A 335 -22.75 12.76 -3.40
CA THR A 335 -22.25 13.00 -2.03
C THR A 335 -21.50 14.32 -1.87
N SER A 336 -21.12 14.95 -2.98
CA SER A 336 -20.44 16.24 -2.99
C SER A 336 -21.37 17.39 -2.62
N THR A 337 -20.93 18.24 -1.68
CA THR A 337 -21.59 19.52 -1.37
C THR A 337 -21.23 20.57 -2.41
N GLU A 338 -19.98 20.54 -2.86
CA GLU A 338 -19.44 21.35 -3.96
C GLU A 338 -18.77 20.40 -4.97
N LEU A 339 -19.04 20.58 -6.26
CA LEU A 339 -18.41 19.79 -7.33
C LEU A 339 -18.18 20.65 -8.57
N LEU A 340 -16.91 20.82 -8.92
CA LEU A 340 -16.47 21.47 -10.14
C LEU A 340 -15.95 20.42 -11.12
N LEU A 341 -16.59 20.35 -12.29
CA LEU A 341 -16.24 19.49 -13.41
C LEU A 341 -16.40 20.26 -14.71
N ASN A 342 -15.50 20.02 -15.66
CA ASN A 342 -15.59 20.59 -17.02
C ASN A 342 -15.65 19.47 -18.08
N PRO A 343 -16.74 18.69 -18.17
CA PRO A 343 -16.87 17.65 -19.18
C PRO A 343 -17.17 18.24 -20.56
N ARG A 344 -16.44 17.82 -21.59
CA ARG A 344 -16.74 18.18 -22.98
C ARG A 344 -18.13 17.65 -23.36
N ALA A 345 -19.07 18.54 -23.70
CA ALA A 345 -20.48 18.22 -23.91
C ALA A 345 -20.76 16.99 -24.82
N ARG A 346 -20.00 16.80 -25.90
CA ARG A 346 -20.24 15.69 -26.86
C ARG A 346 -19.64 14.35 -26.43
N THR A 347 -18.50 14.37 -25.73
CA THR A 347 -17.71 13.15 -25.46
C THR A 347 -17.67 12.77 -23.98
N GLY A 348 -17.98 13.69 -23.07
CA GLY A 348 -17.80 13.51 -21.62
C GLY A 348 -16.35 13.55 -21.17
N GLU A 349 -15.41 13.96 -22.03
CA GLU A 349 -14.00 14.10 -21.71
C GLU A 349 -13.79 15.17 -20.62
N LEU A 350 -13.07 14.82 -19.55
CA LEU A 350 -12.71 15.78 -18.51
C LEU A 350 -11.65 16.76 -19.04
N LEU A 351 -12.05 18.01 -19.20
CA LEU A 351 -11.17 19.12 -19.53
C LEU A 351 -10.68 19.80 -18.25
N PRO A 352 -9.55 20.52 -18.30
CA PRO A 352 -9.11 21.36 -17.19
C PRO A 352 -10.20 22.35 -16.74
N LEU A 353 -10.29 22.56 -15.44
CA LEU A 353 -11.11 23.61 -14.83
C LEU A 353 -10.52 24.99 -15.15
N ASN A 354 -11.39 25.97 -15.35
CA ASN A 354 -10.98 27.37 -15.40
C ASN A 354 -10.95 27.92 -13.97
N LEU A 355 -9.75 28.15 -13.44
CA LEU A 355 -9.55 28.59 -12.05
C LEU A 355 -9.55 30.11 -11.86
N ALA A 356 -9.83 30.91 -12.91
CA ALA A 356 -9.77 32.37 -12.84
C ALA A 356 -10.68 32.99 -11.75
N GLY A 357 -11.75 32.30 -11.35
CA GLY A 357 -12.63 32.70 -10.25
C GLY A 357 -12.42 31.92 -8.94
N GLU A 358 -11.49 30.97 -8.91
CA GLU A 358 -11.35 29.97 -7.84
C GLU A 358 -10.02 30.19 -7.08
N SER A 359 -9.95 31.28 -6.31
CA SER A 359 -8.71 31.66 -5.60
C SER A 359 -8.27 30.59 -4.59
N ALA A 360 -9.22 29.99 -3.85
CA ALA A 360 -8.91 28.94 -2.87
C ALA A 360 -8.28 27.69 -3.50
N ILE A 361 -8.76 27.27 -4.68
CA ILE A 361 -8.20 26.13 -5.41
C ILE A 361 -6.82 26.49 -5.97
N THR A 362 -6.65 27.74 -6.41
CA THR A 362 -5.36 28.22 -6.92
C THR A 362 -4.32 28.27 -5.80
N GLU A 363 -4.68 28.75 -4.61
CA GLU A 363 -3.83 28.74 -3.42
C GLU A 363 -3.46 27.32 -3.01
N LEU A 364 -4.44 26.40 -3.01
CA LEU A 364 -4.22 24.98 -2.74
C LEU A 364 -3.18 24.37 -3.68
N ILE A 365 -3.29 24.62 -4.98
CA ILE A 365 -2.34 24.10 -5.99
C ILE A 365 -0.95 24.71 -5.81
N ASN A 366 -0.88 26.02 -5.50
CA ASN A 366 0.39 26.70 -5.28
C ASN A 366 1.09 26.29 -3.98
N ALA A 367 0.35 25.79 -2.99
CA ALA A 367 0.90 25.28 -1.74
C ALA A 367 1.55 23.89 -1.90
N VAL A 368 1.28 23.18 -2.99
CA VAL A 368 1.84 21.85 -3.26
C VAL A 368 3.23 21.99 -3.86
N ASP A 369 4.22 21.29 -3.29
CA ASP A 369 5.48 21.04 -4.00
C ASP A 369 5.22 19.99 -5.09
N LEU A 370 4.89 20.48 -6.29
CA LEU A 370 4.59 19.64 -7.44
C LEU A 370 5.77 18.78 -7.86
N ALA A 371 7.02 19.19 -7.59
CA ALA A 371 8.19 18.40 -7.93
C ALA A 371 8.26 17.13 -7.06
N GLU A 372 8.03 17.28 -5.75
CA GLU A 372 7.96 16.14 -4.83
C GLU A 372 6.82 15.19 -5.20
N LEU A 373 5.68 15.73 -5.63
CA LEU A 373 4.50 14.92 -5.96
C LEU A 373 4.61 14.19 -7.32
N THR A 374 5.43 14.71 -8.26
CA THR A 374 5.70 14.07 -9.55
C THR A 374 6.86 13.07 -9.53
N ASP A 375 7.77 13.18 -8.55
CA ASP A 375 8.94 12.31 -8.40
C ASP A 375 8.67 11.05 -7.54
N ARG A 376 7.50 10.97 -6.91
CA ARG A 376 6.97 9.77 -6.21
C ARG A 376 6.30 8.82 -7.22
#